data_AF-A0A8T4P8A6-F1
#
_entry.id   AF-A0A8T4P8A6-F1
#
_cell.length_a   1.000
_cell.length_b   1.000
_cell.length_c   1.000
_cell.angle_alpha   90.00
_cell.angle_beta   90.00
_cell.angle_gamma   90.00
#
_symmetry.space_group_name_H-M   'P 1'
#
loop_
_entity.id
_entity.type
_entity.pdbx_description
1 polymer ?
#
loop_
_entity_poly.entity_id
_entity_poly.type
_entity_poly.pdbx_seq_one_letter_code
_entity_poly.pdbx_strand_id
1 'polypeptide(L)'
;MVKKCIYCKNSLNDDSVIDICQRCGFGVWGERMFSAIVQNMNNAKDSGNLYQGSISTDSTKQISKNKNTLPSQSKNNVIKSMAVEAVASQEANPNEDVFYDSPAVPTINSKQDVLIEENELTFSDKGSW
;
A
#
# COMPACT_ATOMS: atom_id res chain seq x y z
N MET A 1 -13.63 -13.52 5.41
CA MET A 1 -14.50 -12.85 4.42
C MET A 1 -13.57 -12.23 3.41
N VAL A 2 -13.71 -12.60 2.13
CA VAL A 2 -12.78 -12.14 1.09
C VAL A 2 -12.97 -10.63 0.88
N LYS A 3 -11.92 -9.85 1.13
CA LYS A 3 -11.94 -8.40 0.85
C LYS A 3 -11.92 -8.15 -0.65
N LYS A 4 -12.59 -7.08 -1.10
CA LYS A 4 -12.62 -6.68 -2.51
C LYS A 4 -12.21 -5.23 -2.64
N CYS A 5 -11.51 -4.92 -3.73
CA CYS A 5 -11.13 -3.54 -4.03
C CYS A 5 -12.39 -2.69 -4.34
N ILE A 6 -12.54 -1.54 -3.69
CA ILE A 6 -13.65 -0.59 -3.95
C ILE A 6 -13.74 -0.15 -5.42
N TYR A 7 -12.59 -0.02 -6.11
CA TYR A 7 -12.56 0.50 -7.49
C TYR A 7 -12.76 -0.59 -8.54
N CYS A 8 -11.84 -1.56 -8.59
CA CYS A 8 -11.85 -2.59 -9.64
C CYS A 8 -12.59 -3.87 -9.23
N LYS A 9 -13.09 -3.96 -7.99
CA LYS A 9 -13.77 -5.14 -7.43
C LYS A 9 -12.93 -6.43 -7.41
N ASN A 10 -11.62 -6.32 -7.67
CA ASN A 10 -10.71 -7.46 -7.62
C ASN A 10 -10.55 -7.98 -6.18
N SER A 11 -10.30 -9.28 -6.05
CA SER A 11 -10.04 -9.91 -4.75
C SER A 11 -8.76 -9.34 -4.14
N LEU A 12 -8.84 -8.94 -2.87
CA LEU A 12 -7.71 -8.49 -2.08
C LEU A 12 -7.32 -9.56 -1.06
N ASN A 13 -6.08 -9.49 -0.60
CA ASN A 13 -5.65 -10.35 0.50
C ASN A 13 -6.37 -9.94 1.80
N ASP A 14 -6.78 -10.91 2.60
CA ASP A 14 -7.54 -10.69 3.84
C ASP A 14 -6.72 -9.92 4.88
N ASP A 15 -5.40 -10.05 4.82
CA ASP A 15 -4.44 -9.35 5.69
C ASP A 15 -4.34 -7.84 5.41
N SER A 16 -4.80 -7.39 4.24
CA SER A 16 -4.75 -5.98 3.85
C SER A 16 -5.58 -5.11 4.79
N VAL A 17 -4.96 -4.07 5.34
CA VAL A 17 -5.64 -3.05 6.18
C VAL A 17 -6.56 -2.14 5.39
N ILE A 18 -6.41 -2.10 4.06
CA ILE A 18 -7.16 -1.21 3.17
C ILE A 18 -7.91 -2.00 2.10
N ASP A 19 -9.06 -1.47 1.68
CA ASP A 19 -9.93 -2.06 0.66
C ASP A 19 -9.58 -1.60 -0.77
N ILE A 20 -8.31 -1.29 -1.04
CA ILE A 20 -7.86 -0.75 -2.34
C ILE A 20 -6.65 -1.55 -2.83
N CYS A 21 -6.68 -2.00 -4.09
CA CYS A 21 -5.53 -2.68 -4.69
C CYS A 21 -4.42 -1.68 -5.05
N GLN A 22 -3.17 -2.15 -5.14
CA GLN A 22 -2.02 -1.30 -5.50
C GLN A 22 -2.23 -0.52 -6.80
N ARG A 23 -2.76 -1.15 -7.85
CA ARG A 23 -2.98 -0.49 -9.15
C ARG A 23 -3.93 0.70 -9.02
N CYS A 24 -5.05 0.53 -8.32
CA CYS A 24 -6.02 1.60 -8.11
C CYS A 24 -5.50 2.66 -7.14
N GLY A 25 -4.84 2.26 -6.05
CA GLY A 25 -4.27 3.19 -5.08
C GLY A 25 -3.20 4.08 -5.67
N PHE A 26 -2.31 3.52 -6.50
CA PHE A 26 -1.32 4.28 -7.25
C PHE A 26 -1.95 5.22 -8.28
N GLY A 27 -3.05 4.82 -8.93
CA GLY A 27 -3.76 5.68 -9.87
C GLY A 27 -4.43 6.90 -9.22
N VAL A 28 -4.95 6.74 -7.98
CA VAL A 28 -5.66 7.81 -7.28
C VAL A 28 -4.71 8.74 -6.53
N TRP A 29 -3.71 8.18 -5.84
CA TRP A 29 -2.84 8.95 -4.94
C TRP A 29 -1.38 9.04 -5.40
N GLY A 30 -0.96 8.22 -6.37
CA GLY A 30 0.44 8.04 -6.71
C GLY A 30 1.17 7.07 -5.77
N GLU A 31 2.30 6.56 -6.24
CA GLU A 31 3.08 5.51 -5.56
C GLU A 31 3.53 5.92 -4.15
N ARG A 32 4.08 7.13 -4.01
CA ARG A 32 4.62 7.62 -2.74
C ARG A 32 3.54 7.78 -1.68
N MET A 33 2.42 8.37 -2.06
CA MET A 33 1.34 8.67 -1.11
C MET A 33 0.60 7.40 -0.71
N PHE A 34 0.33 6.49 -1.66
CA PHE A 34 -0.26 5.19 -1.34
C PHE A 34 0.63 4.37 -0.42
N SER A 35 1.93 4.33 -0.68
CA SER A 35 2.89 3.62 0.18
C SER A 35 2.88 4.17 1.61
N ALA A 36 2.86 5.50 1.77
CA ALA A 36 2.75 6.13 3.08
C ALA A 36 1.43 5.82 3.80
N ILE A 37 0.31 5.80 3.07
CA ILE A 37 -1.01 5.43 3.63
C ILE A 37 -0.98 3.98 4.12
N VAL A 38 -0.51 3.04 3.29
CA VAL A 38 -0.42 1.61 3.64
C VAL A 38 0.47 1.43 4.87
N GLN A 39 1.63 2.08 4.91
CA GLN A 39 2.54 2.01 6.05
C GLN A 39 1.90 2.54 7.34
N ASN A 40 1.25 3.70 7.27
CA ASN A 40 0.58 4.28 8.43
C ASN A 40 -0.57 3.40 8.94
N MET A 41 -1.35 2.80 8.04
CA MET A 41 -2.44 1.89 8.42
C MET A 41 -1.91 0.59 9.03
N ASN A 42 -0.81 0.03 8.52
CA ASN A 42 -0.16 -1.15 9.12
C ASN A 42 0.39 -0.83 10.52
N ASN A 43 1.08 0.30 10.67
CA ASN A 43 1.56 0.74 11.99
C ASN A 43 0.39 0.93 12.98
N ALA A 44 -0.76 1.42 12.51
CA ALA A 44 -1.96 1.55 13.33
C ALA A 44 -2.58 0.19 13.70
N LYS A 45 -2.56 -0.79 12.79
CA LYS A 45 -2.97 -2.18 13.07
C LYS A 45 -2.08 -2.81 14.14
N ASP A 46 -0.77 -2.67 14.01
CA ASP A 46 0.21 -3.26 14.93
C ASP A 46 0.15 -2.61 16.32
N SER A 47 -0.13 -1.30 16.39
CA SER A 47 -0.31 -0.57 17.65
C SER A 47 -1.70 -0.74 18.28
N GLY A 48 -2.62 -1.46 17.62
CA GLY A 48 -4.01 -1.60 18.08
C GLY A 48 -4.83 -0.31 18.02
N ASN A 49 -4.33 0.72 17.34
CA ASN A 49 -4.97 2.03 17.21
C ASN A 49 -5.67 2.22 15.84
N LEU A 50 -6.02 1.12 15.17
CA LEU A 50 -6.68 1.17 13.85
C LEU A 50 -8.10 1.75 13.96
N TYR A 51 -8.75 1.61 15.11
CA TYR A 51 -10.12 2.06 15.35
C TYR A 51 -10.14 3.31 16.23
N GLN A 52 -9.90 4.49 15.65
CA GLN A 52 -9.86 5.78 16.35
C GLN A 52 -11.26 6.38 16.63
N GLY A 53 -12.17 5.57 17.17
CA GLY A 53 -13.44 6.04 17.69
C GLY A 53 -14.64 5.58 16.87
N SER A 54 -15.33 4.57 17.40
CA SER A 54 -16.78 4.57 17.27
C SER A 54 -17.28 5.81 18.00
N ILE A 55 -17.81 6.78 17.27
CA ILE A 55 -18.66 7.83 17.85
C ILE A 55 -19.96 7.15 18.30
N SER A 56 -19.91 6.46 19.44
CA SER A 56 -21.11 6.05 20.14
C SER A 56 -21.82 7.34 20.51
N THR A 57 -22.97 7.58 19.88
CA THR A 57 -23.84 8.73 20.14
C THR A 57 -24.54 8.59 21.50
N ASP A 58 -23.82 8.15 22.52
CA ASP A 58 -24.29 8.16 23.89
C ASP A 58 -23.84 9.48 24.50
N SER A 59 -24.75 10.45 24.40
CA SER A 59 -24.68 11.71 25.11
C SER A 59 -24.66 11.45 26.62
N THR A 60 -23.52 11.08 27.22
CA THR A 60 -23.38 11.06 28.68
C THR A 60 -21.93 11.24 29.13
N LYS A 61 -21.70 12.44 29.69
CA LYS A 61 -20.68 12.82 30.68
C LYS A 61 -19.20 12.67 30.31
N GLN A 62 -18.62 13.84 30.07
CA GLN A 62 -17.22 14.18 30.25
C GLN A 62 -16.58 13.49 31.46
N ILE A 63 -15.48 12.76 31.21
CA ILE A 63 -14.42 12.51 32.20
C ILE A 63 -13.10 12.87 31.54
N SER A 64 -12.72 14.13 31.78
CA SER A 64 -11.38 14.61 32.13
C SER A 64 -10.13 13.93 31.55
N LYS A 65 -9.38 14.74 30.79
CA LYS A 65 -7.95 15.05 30.95
C LYS A 65 -6.98 13.84 31.05
N ASN A 66 -6.26 13.60 29.94
CA ASN A 66 -4.80 13.62 30.04
C ASN A 66 -4.18 14.14 28.72
N LYS A 67 -3.73 15.40 28.75
CA LYS A 67 -2.87 15.98 27.71
C LYS A 67 -1.43 15.62 28.08
N ASN A 68 -0.94 14.48 27.59
CA ASN A 68 0.49 14.24 27.45
C ASN A 68 0.74 13.98 25.95
N THR A 69 1.03 15.05 25.21
CA THR A 69 2.40 15.45 24.83
C THR A 69 2.81 14.81 23.52
N LEU A 70 2.57 15.61 22.48
CA LEU A 70 3.25 15.59 21.20
C LEU A 70 4.77 15.80 21.41
N PRO A 71 5.65 14.95 20.89
CA PRO A 71 6.99 15.41 20.55
C PRO A 71 6.99 15.83 19.07
N SER A 72 6.65 17.11 18.86
CA SER A 72 7.28 17.87 17.79
C SER A 72 8.77 17.94 18.14
N GLN A 73 9.60 17.12 17.51
CA GLN A 73 11.04 17.38 17.47
C GLN A 73 11.45 17.69 16.04
N SER A 74 11.23 18.97 15.74
CA SER A 74 12.03 19.78 14.84
C SER A 74 13.52 19.66 15.21
N LYS A 75 14.30 19.19 14.23
CA LYS A 75 15.70 19.54 13.88
C LYS A 75 16.62 19.98 15.03
N ASN A 76 17.69 19.20 15.26
CA ASN A 76 19.04 19.68 15.61
C ASN A 76 20.08 18.57 15.34
N ASN A 77 20.62 18.53 14.12
CA ASN A 77 21.86 17.82 13.83
C ASN A 77 23.03 18.77 14.14
N VAL A 78 23.56 18.68 15.36
CA VAL A 78 24.85 19.28 15.71
C VAL A 78 25.93 18.26 15.39
N ILE A 79 26.76 18.65 14.42
CA ILE A 79 28.03 18.05 14.03
C ILE A 79 28.89 17.90 15.29
N LYS A 80 29.30 16.67 15.62
CA LYS A 80 30.49 16.45 16.45
C LYS A 80 31.39 15.40 15.78
N SER A 81 32.36 15.96 15.08
CA SER A 81 33.66 15.40 14.74
C SER A 81 34.34 14.72 15.93
N MET A 82 35.01 13.59 15.67
CA MET A 82 36.37 13.19 16.11
C MET A 82 36.46 11.66 15.95
N ALA A 83 37.20 11.12 14.97
CA ALA A 83 38.65 11.06 14.80
C ALA A 83 39.25 9.78 15.41
N VAL A 84 39.87 8.97 14.52
CA VAL A 84 40.97 7.97 14.67
C VAL A 84 40.76 6.80 15.66
N GLU A 85 41.17 5.53 15.44
CA GLU A 85 42.32 4.85 14.81
C GLU A 85 41.85 3.56 14.10
N ALA A 86 42.28 3.26 12.86
CA ALA A 86 43.51 2.54 12.50
C ALA A 86 43.64 1.12 13.11
N VAL A 87 43.22 0.09 12.37
CA VAL A 87 43.94 -1.19 12.31
C VAL A 87 43.78 -1.79 10.90
N ALA A 88 44.94 -2.08 10.33
CA ALA A 88 45.18 -2.57 8.99
C ALA A 88 45.01 -4.10 8.88
N SER A 89 44.63 -4.56 7.69
CA SER A 89 45.10 -5.73 6.91
C SER A 89 44.03 -6.01 5.85
N GLN A 90 44.26 -5.74 4.55
CA GLN A 90 44.71 -6.71 3.53
C GLN A 90 43.95 -8.05 3.65
N GLU A 91 43.19 -8.52 2.66
CA GLU A 91 43.67 -8.97 1.35
C GLU A 91 42.63 -8.78 0.23
N ALA A 92 43.17 -8.67 -0.99
CA ALA A 92 42.44 -8.65 -2.25
C ALA A 92 41.68 -9.96 -2.50
N ASN A 93 40.52 -9.89 -3.16
CA ASN A 93 40.22 -10.81 -4.26
C ASN A 93 39.27 -10.17 -5.29
N PRO A 94 39.45 -10.50 -6.58
CA PRO A 94 38.96 -9.74 -7.72
C PRO A 94 37.56 -10.18 -8.17
N ASN A 95 36.89 -9.26 -8.86
CA ASN A 95 35.90 -9.47 -9.93
C ASN A 95 35.33 -10.89 -10.07
N GLU A 96 34.07 -11.06 -9.68
CA GLU A 96 33.15 -11.86 -10.48
C GLU A 96 31.99 -10.98 -10.93
N ASP A 97 32.02 -10.71 -12.24
CA ASP A 97 30.93 -10.19 -13.05
C ASP A 97 29.69 -11.07 -12.86
N VAL A 98 28.75 -10.66 -12.01
CA VAL A 98 27.41 -11.25 -12.00
C VAL A 98 26.54 -10.46 -12.97
N PHE A 99 26.62 -10.93 -14.20
CA PHE A 99 25.65 -10.87 -15.29
C PHE A 99 24.24 -10.38 -14.87
N TYR A 100 23.88 -9.18 -15.33
CA TYR A 100 22.50 -8.70 -15.32
C TYR A 100 21.69 -9.52 -16.32
N ASP A 101 21.04 -10.58 -15.87
CA ASP A 101 19.96 -11.21 -16.64
C ASP A 101 18.77 -10.25 -16.67
N SER A 102 18.78 -9.41 -17.69
CA SER A 102 17.66 -8.59 -18.13
C SER A 102 16.47 -9.53 -18.42
N PRO A 103 15.36 -9.48 -17.66
CA PRO A 103 14.19 -10.26 -18.03
C PRO A 103 13.66 -9.71 -19.35
N ALA A 104 13.62 -10.60 -20.34
CA ALA A 104 13.14 -10.36 -21.69
C ALA A 104 11.80 -9.61 -21.68
N VAL A 105 11.78 -8.48 -22.36
CA VAL A 105 10.56 -7.78 -22.75
C VAL A 105 9.75 -8.73 -23.64
N PRO A 106 8.50 -9.09 -23.29
CA PRO A 106 7.66 -9.84 -24.20
C PRO A 106 7.31 -8.95 -25.39
N THR A 107 7.82 -9.36 -26.55
CA THR A 107 7.43 -8.86 -27.87
C THR A 107 5.91 -8.91 -28.02
N ILE A 108 5.33 -7.73 -28.12
CA ILE A 108 3.94 -7.49 -28.51
C ILE A 108 3.76 -8.01 -29.94
N ASN A 109 3.31 -9.25 -30.07
CA ASN A 109 2.76 -9.76 -31.32
C ASN A 109 1.34 -9.21 -31.46
N SER A 110 1.27 -8.10 -32.20
CA SER A 110 0.06 -7.61 -32.82
C SER A 110 -0.43 -8.67 -33.84
N LYS A 111 -1.46 -9.43 -33.47
CA LYS A 111 -2.41 -10.02 -34.41
C LYS A 111 -3.81 -9.83 -33.87
N GLN A 112 -4.54 -9.00 -34.59
CA GLN A 112 -5.98 -8.86 -34.58
C GLN A 112 -6.64 -10.22 -34.86
N ASP A 113 -7.75 -10.48 -34.18
CA ASP A 113 -8.97 -11.19 -34.65
C ASP A 113 -9.94 -11.11 -33.45
N VAL A 114 -10.80 -10.08 -33.35
CA VAL A 114 -12.15 -10.02 -33.94
C VAL A 114 -12.87 -11.36 -33.82
N LEU A 115 -13.61 -11.57 -32.73
CA LEU A 115 -14.96 -12.11 -32.75
C LEU A 115 -15.76 -11.45 -31.63
N ILE A 116 -16.63 -10.53 -32.02
CA ILE A 116 -17.75 -10.04 -31.20
C ILE A 116 -18.78 -11.16 -31.27
N GLU A 117 -19.01 -11.86 -30.17
CA GLU A 117 -20.16 -12.75 -30.05
C GLU A 117 -21.31 -11.91 -29.46
N GLU A 118 -22.19 -11.46 -30.35
CA GLU A 118 -23.46 -10.84 -30.01
C GLU A 118 -24.34 -11.91 -29.37
N ASN A 119 -24.40 -11.94 -28.04
CA ASN A 119 -25.41 -12.73 -27.36
C ASN A 119 -26.67 -11.87 -27.22
N GLU A 120 -27.49 -11.89 -28.27
CA GLU A 120 -28.90 -11.51 -28.22
C GLU A 120 -29.62 -12.44 -27.25
N LEU A 121 -29.80 -11.99 -26.00
CA LEU A 121 -30.83 -12.56 -25.13
C LEU A 121 -32.08 -11.68 -25.23
N THR A 122 -32.90 -12.01 -26.22
CA THR A 122 -34.30 -11.61 -26.29
C THR A 122 -35.04 -12.16 -25.06
N PHE A 123 -35.20 -11.35 -24.02
CA PHE A 123 -36.14 -11.66 -22.95
C PHE A 123 -37.47 -10.98 -23.23
N SER A 124 -38.35 -11.73 -23.90
CA SER A 124 -39.75 -11.41 -24.11
C SER A 124 -40.48 -11.27 -22.77
N ASP A 125 -41.11 -10.11 -22.57
CA ASP A 125 -42.54 -9.98 -22.30
C ASP A 125 -43.25 -11.16 -21.60
N LYS A 126 -43.70 -10.97 -20.34
CA LYS A 126 -45.13 -10.99 -19.91
C LYS A 126 -45.34 -11.32 -18.41
N GLY A 127 -46.25 -10.54 -17.79
CA GLY A 127 -46.99 -10.85 -16.55
C GLY A 127 -46.68 -9.86 -15.42
N SER A 128 -47.53 -8.88 -15.06
CA SER A 128 -48.90 -9.00 -14.49
C SER A 128 -48.88 -10.00 -13.33
N TRP A 129 -49.09 -9.66 -12.06
CA TRP A 129 -50.00 -8.72 -11.40
C TRP A 129 -49.32 -8.01 -10.22
#